data_AF-A0A7Y7TG52-F1
#
_entry.id   AF-A0A7Y7TG52-F1
#
_cell.length_a   1.000
_cell.length_b   1.000
_cell.length_c   1.000
_cell.angle_alpha   90.00
_cell.angle_beta   90.00
_cell.angle_gamma   90.00
#
_symmetry.space_group_name_H-M   'P 1'
#
loop_
_entity.id
_entity.type
_entity.pdbx_description
1 polymer ?
#
loop_
_entity_poly.entity_id
_entity_poly.type
_entity_poly.pdbx_seq_one_letter_code
_entity_poly.pdbx_strand_id
1 'polypeptide(L)'
;MRVAVLFSTITFILGAWLSTADADVIIAGQTIVENTTWSPSSGPYVVLGSVTVAPGVTLTVQPGTTVLFNDLVGLYVHGSLNASGATFSRSGSDRHWLGIYLAPTAGSSVLNNCIINYAGADNYGQGLALQPHNSVWARTAL
;
A
#
# COMPACT_ATOMS: atom_id res chain seq x y z
N MET A 1 13.81 -19.32 -63.32
CA MET A 1 13.06 -18.07 -63.56
C MET A 1 11.67 -18.26 -62.95
N ARG A 2 11.44 -17.73 -61.75
CA ARG A 2 10.18 -17.86 -60.98
C ARG A 2 9.65 -16.46 -60.71
N VAL A 3 8.37 -16.26 -60.96
CA VAL A 3 7.63 -15.00 -60.76
C VAL A 3 6.80 -15.12 -59.48
N ALA A 4 6.65 -14.00 -58.76
CA ALA A 4 5.38 -13.44 -58.24
C ALA A 4 5.32 -13.07 -56.73
N VAL A 5 5.07 -11.76 -56.52
CA VAL A 5 4.35 -11.02 -55.46
C VAL A 5 4.84 -11.05 -54.01
N LEU A 6 5.21 -9.87 -53.48
CA LEU A 6 5.06 -9.54 -52.05
C LEU A 6 4.51 -8.11 -51.88
N PHE A 7 3.32 -8.02 -51.27
CA PHE A 7 2.63 -6.80 -50.87
C PHE A 7 2.99 -6.42 -49.43
N SER A 8 3.06 -5.10 -49.19
CA SER A 8 2.85 -4.40 -47.91
C SER A 8 4.00 -4.44 -46.89
N THR A 9 4.69 -3.30 -46.77
CA THR A 9 5.57 -3.01 -45.65
C THR A 9 4.74 -2.95 -44.38
N ILE A 10 4.90 -3.95 -43.52
CA ILE A 10 4.45 -3.90 -42.13
C ILE A 10 5.16 -2.71 -41.46
N THR A 11 4.42 -1.66 -41.14
CA THR A 11 4.86 -0.68 -40.16
C THR A 11 4.78 -1.37 -38.81
N PHE A 12 5.92 -1.91 -38.35
CA PHE A 12 6.11 -2.25 -36.95
C PHE A 12 6.03 -0.92 -36.21
N ILE A 13 4.83 -0.55 -35.73
CA ILE A 13 4.75 0.42 -34.65
C ILE A 13 5.45 -0.30 -33.50
N LEU A 14 6.72 0.04 -33.29
CA LEU A 14 7.40 -0.18 -32.04
C LEU A 14 6.60 0.66 -31.04
N GLY A 15 5.48 0.12 -30.60
CA GLY A 15 4.87 0.53 -29.36
C GLY A 15 5.96 0.29 -28.35
N ALA A 16 6.76 1.32 -28.11
CA ALA A 16 7.46 1.46 -26.86
C ALA A 16 6.34 1.25 -25.85
N TRP A 17 6.30 0.04 -25.28
CA TRP A 17 5.58 -0.21 -24.07
C TRP A 17 6.26 0.73 -23.08
N LEU A 18 5.78 1.97 -23.02
CA LEU A 18 6.10 2.87 -21.94
C LEU A 18 5.45 2.20 -20.74
N SER A 19 6.18 1.29 -20.10
CA SER A 19 6.01 1.12 -18.68
C SER A 19 6.52 2.43 -18.11
N THR A 20 5.62 3.41 -17.94
CA THR A 20 5.88 4.43 -16.94
C THR A 20 6.10 3.63 -15.67
N ALA A 21 7.35 3.55 -15.21
CA ALA A 21 7.58 3.23 -13.82
C ALA A 21 6.68 4.19 -13.06
N ASP A 22 5.67 3.64 -12.40
CA ASP A 22 4.68 4.43 -11.70
C ASP A 22 5.45 5.29 -10.70
N ALA A 23 5.28 6.61 -10.78
CA ALA A 23 6.07 7.51 -9.96
C ALA A 23 5.68 7.31 -8.49
N ASP A 24 6.67 7.35 -7.59
CA ASP A 24 6.40 7.22 -6.16
C ASP A 24 5.39 8.29 -5.70
N VAL A 25 4.31 7.86 -5.03
CA VAL A 25 3.37 8.78 -4.39
C VAL A 25 3.92 9.15 -3.03
N ILE A 26 4.51 10.33 -2.92
CA ILE A 26 5.10 10.81 -1.67
C ILE A 26 4.01 11.36 -0.73
N ILE A 27 3.91 10.76 0.46
CA ILE A 27 3.05 11.21 1.55
C ILE A 27 3.94 11.75 2.67
N ALA A 28 4.02 13.07 2.80
CA ALA A 28 4.82 13.73 3.85
C ALA A 28 4.23 13.61 5.28
N GLY A 29 3.06 12.97 5.42
CA GLY A 29 2.24 12.94 6.62
C GLY A 29 0.94 13.72 6.41
N GLN A 30 -0.18 13.11 6.81
CA GLN A 30 -1.51 13.70 6.59
C GLN A 30 -2.57 13.06 7.48
N THR A 31 -3.66 13.80 7.69
CA THR A 31 -4.91 13.24 8.19
C THR A 31 -5.87 13.07 7.02
N ILE A 32 -6.30 11.83 6.76
CA ILE A 32 -7.31 11.50 5.77
C ILE A 32 -8.68 11.81 6.38
N VAL A 33 -9.31 12.88 5.90
CA VAL A 33 -10.61 13.39 6.40
C VAL A 33 -11.80 13.02 5.51
N GLU A 34 -11.54 12.40 4.36
CA GLU A 34 -12.55 11.90 3.42
C GLU A 34 -12.18 10.51 2.93
N ASN A 35 -13.18 9.74 2.49
CA ASN A 35 -12.95 8.37 2.01
C ASN A 35 -11.94 8.37 0.87
N THR A 36 -10.86 7.62 1.06
CA THR A 36 -9.70 7.65 0.16
C THR A 36 -9.37 6.25 -0.32
N THR A 37 -9.02 6.12 -1.59
CA THR A 37 -8.58 4.86 -2.19
C THR A 37 -7.14 4.96 -2.63
N TRP A 38 -6.31 4.01 -2.19
CA TRP A 38 -4.95 3.82 -2.66
C TRP A 38 -4.91 2.66 -3.66
N SER A 39 -4.44 2.95 -4.87
CA SER A 39 -4.46 2.04 -6.03
C SER A 39 -3.04 1.66 -6.46
N PRO A 40 -2.82 0.43 -6.96
CA PRO A 40 -1.52 0.06 -7.48
C PRO A 40 -1.12 0.86 -8.73
N SER A 41 -2.10 1.38 -9.47
CA SER A 41 -1.92 2.20 -10.67
C SER A 41 -1.48 3.65 -10.40
N SER A 42 -1.38 4.04 -9.14
CA SER A 42 -0.78 5.32 -8.76
C SER A 42 0.69 5.16 -8.37
N GLY A 43 1.16 3.92 -8.23
CA GLY A 43 2.51 3.60 -7.79
C GLY A 43 2.63 3.19 -6.33
N PRO A 44 3.84 2.84 -5.91
CA PRO A 44 4.09 2.61 -4.50
C PRO A 44 3.87 3.91 -3.73
N TYR A 45 3.15 3.81 -2.61
CA TYR A 45 2.94 4.94 -1.71
C TYR A 45 4.11 5.02 -0.74
N VAL A 46 4.91 6.08 -0.82
CA VAL A 46 6.05 6.31 0.08
C VAL A 46 5.65 7.28 1.17
N VAL A 47 5.47 6.75 2.38
CA VAL A 47 4.97 7.45 3.56
C VAL A 47 6.16 7.94 4.39
N LEU A 48 6.49 9.23 4.24
CA LEU A 48 7.58 9.90 4.94
C LEU A 48 7.16 10.47 6.30
N GLY A 49 5.87 10.69 6.52
CA GLY A 49 5.29 11.11 7.79
C GLY A 49 3.99 10.39 8.08
N SER A 50 3.63 10.27 9.37
CA SER A 50 2.53 9.39 9.79
C SER A 50 1.19 9.77 9.16
N VAL A 51 0.41 8.74 8.86
CA VAL A 51 -0.92 8.88 8.26
C VAL A 51 -1.96 8.56 9.31
N THR A 52 -2.93 9.45 9.46
CA THR A 52 -4.06 9.27 10.36
C THR A 52 -5.35 9.16 9.55
N VAL A 53 -6.10 8.07 9.70
CA VAL A 53 -7.46 7.95 9.14
C VAL A 53 -8.44 8.50 10.18
N ALA A 54 -9.14 9.59 9.86
CA ALA A 54 -10.07 10.24 10.79
C ALA A 54 -11.29 9.36 11.13
N PRO A 55 -11.96 9.59 12.28
CA PRO A 55 -13.19 8.88 12.62
C PRO A 55 -14.27 8.99 11.53
N GLY A 56 -14.99 7.91 11.27
CA GLY A 56 -16.04 7.86 10.24
C GLY A 56 -15.55 7.79 8.80
N VAL A 57 -14.24 7.86 8.58
CA VAL A 57 -13.61 7.81 7.25
C VAL A 57 -13.04 6.42 6.98
N THR A 58 -13.07 5.99 5.72
CA THR A 58 -12.48 4.73 5.28
C THR A 58 -11.29 4.97 4.36
N LEU A 59 -10.15 4.37 4.71
CA LEU A 59 -9.03 4.17 3.80
C LEU A 59 -9.17 2.79 3.14
N THR A 60 -9.32 2.77 1.82
CA THR A 60 -9.35 1.55 1.02
C THR A 60 -8.02 1.36 0.32
N VAL A 61 -7.33 0.26 0.57
CA VAL A 61 -6.08 -0.11 -0.10
C VAL A 61 -6.36 -1.27 -1.03
N GLN A 62 -6.30 -1.02 -2.34
CA GLN A 62 -6.61 -2.01 -3.36
C GLN A 62 -5.58 -3.15 -3.42
N PRO A 63 -5.97 -4.33 -3.94
CA PRO A 63 -5.04 -5.42 -4.18
C PRO A 63 -3.86 -5.04 -5.06
N GLY A 64 -2.67 -5.51 -4.68
CA GLY A 64 -1.42 -5.20 -5.36
C GLY A 64 -0.79 -3.86 -4.96
N THR A 65 -1.49 -3.01 -4.20
CA THR A 65 -0.91 -1.74 -3.72
C THR A 65 0.24 -2.01 -2.75
N THR A 66 1.37 -1.33 -2.99
CA THR A 66 2.52 -1.34 -2.09
C THR A 66 2.60 -0.01 -1.35
N VAL A 67 2.72 -0.06 -0.03
CA VAL A 67 2.87 1.08 0.86
C VAL A 67 4.18 0.92 1.63
N LEU A 68 5.07 1.89 1.46
CA LEU A 68 6.42 1.91 2.03
C LEU A 68 6.51 3.01 3.09
N PHE A 69 6.77 2.66 4.33
CA PHE A 69 6.85 3.60 5.45
C PHE A 69 8.30 3.90 5.82
N ASN A 70 8.59 5.18 6.02
CA ASN A 70 9.90 5.61 6.51
C ASN A 70 10.09 5.25 7.99
N ASP A 71 11.33 5.41 8.45
CA ASP A 71 11.74 5.16 9.82
C ASP A 71 10.84 5.89 10.83
N LEU A 72 10.35 5.15 11.84
CA LEU A 72 9.51 5.68 12.93
C LEU A 72 8.20 6.35 12.45
N VAL A 73 7.69 5.94 11.28
CA VAL A 73 6.40 6.38 10.75
C VAL A 73 5.33 5.29 10.94
N GLY A 74 4.08 5.68 11.23
CA GLY A 74 2.98 4.75 11.45
C GLY A 74 1.71 5.08 10.67
N LEU A 75 0.82 4.10 10.58
CA LEU A 75 -0.56 4.29 10.12
C LEU A 75 -1.50 4.19 11.32
N TYR A 76 -2.12 5.31 11.69
CA TYR A 76 -3.06 5.41 12.80
C TYR A 76 -4.49 5.44 12.27
N VAL A 77 -5.29 4.45 12.62
CA VAL A 77 -6.65 4.29 12.10
C VAL A 77 -7.64 4.58 13.21
N HIS A 78 -8.25 5.77 13.19
CA HIS A 78 -9.41 6.11 14.01
C HIS A 78 -10.75 5.91 13.27
N GLY A 79 -10.70 5.83 11.94
CA GLY A 79 -11.79 5.42 11.07
C GLY A 79 -11.73 3.93 10.76
N SER A 80 -11.81 3.56 9.48
CA SER A 80 -11.75 2.16 9.02
C SER A 80 -10.61 1.97 8.02
N LEU A 81 -9.97 0.80 8.07
CA LEU A 81 -8.97 0.36 7.09
C LEU A 81 -9.49 -0.90 6.38
N ASN A 82 -9.70 -0.81 5.07
CA ASN A 82 -10.04 -1.95 4.23
C ASN A 82 -8.89 -2.22 3.26
N ALA A 83 -8.13 -3.27 3.50
CA ALA A 83 -7.03 -3.69 2.67
C ALA A 83 -7.18 -5.16 2.28
N SER A 84 -7.01 -5.48 1.01
CA SER A 84 -7.02 -6.86 0.53
C SER A 84 -5.87 -7.06 -0.45
N GLY A 85 -4.96 -7.99 -0.21
CA GLY A 85 -3.85 -8.27 -1.13
C GLY A 85 -2.81 -7.14 -1.24
N ALA A 86 -2.70 -6.29 -0.22
CA ALA A 86 -1.77 -5.16 -0.19
C ALA A 86 -0.47 -5.49 0.57
N THR A 87 0.61 -4.77 0.28
CA THR A 87 1.89 -4.89 1.00
C THR A 87 2.20 -3.61 1.76
N PHE A 88 2.39 -3.72 3.07
CA PHE A 88 2.86 -2.67 3.96
C PHE A 88 4.27 -3.02 4.43
N SER A 89 5.27 -2.20 4.11
CA SER A 89 6.68 -2.48 4.40
C SER A 89 7.43 -1.19 4.72
N ARG A 90 8.68 -1.29 5.17
CA ARG A 90 9.55 -0.11 5.33
C ARG A 90 10.10 0.40 3.98
N SER A 91 10.39 1.68 3.89
CA SER A 91 11.20 2.29 2.83
C SER A 91 12.68 2.27 3.22
N GLY A 92 13.42 1.21 2.87
CA GLY A 92 14.88 1.15 3.08
C GLY A 92 15.36 0.08 4.07
N SER A 93 16.57 0.24 4.61
CA SER A 93 17.32 -0.81 5.34
C SER A 93 17.51 -0.58 6.83
N ASP A 94 17.30 0.63 7.35
CA ASP A 94 18.01 1.05 8.56
C ASP A 94 17.18 0.97 9.84
N ARG A 95 15.90 1.37 9.83
CA ARG A 95 14.99 1.15 10.97
C ARG A 95 13.66 0.57 10.53
N HIS A 96 12.89 0.13 11.52
CA HIS A 96 11.53 -0.32 11.32
C HIS A 96 10.59 0.89 11.30
N TRP A 97 9.44 0.72 10.66
CA TRP A 97 8.31 1.63 10.81
C TRP A 97 7.50 1.24 12.05
N LEU A 98 6.64 2.11 12.55
CA LEU A 98 5.91 1.89 13.81
C LEU A 98 4.84 0.80 13.70
N GLY A 99 4.34 0.54 12.50
CA GLY A 99 3.26 -0.41 12.25
C GLY A 99 1.91 0.25 12.00
N ILE A 100 0.88 -0.59 11.96
CA ILE A 100 -0.52 -0.17 11.87
C ILE A 100 -1.14 -0.21 13.26
N TYR A 101 -1.69 0.92 13.68
CA TYR A 101 -2.42 1.06 14.93
C TYR A 101 -3.91 1.24 14.62
N LEU A 102 -4.74 0.31 15.07
CA LEU A 102 -6.19 0.47 15.07
C LEU A 102 -6.61 1.04 16.42
N ALA A 103 -7.12 2.27 16.43
CA ALA A 103 -7.55 2.92 17.66
C ALA A 103 -8.80 2.24 18.25
N PRO A 104 -9.06 2.37 19.56
CA PRO A 104 -10.30 1.88 20.18
C PRO A 104 -11.58 2.43 19.55
N THR A 105 -11.48 3.58 18.88
CA THR A 105 -12.56 4.26 18.16
C THR A 105 -12.68 3.83 16.70
N ALA A 106 -11.80 2.94 16.22
CA ALA A 106 -11.80 2.51 14.83
C ALA A 106 -13.11 1.80 14.48
N GLY A 107 -13.61 2.08 13.27
CA GLY A 107 -14.66 1.31 12.64
C GLY A 107 -14.16 -0.08 12.21
N SER A 108 -15.06 -0.84 11.58
CA SER A 108 -14.73 -2.19 11.09
C SER A 108 -13.58 -2.11 10.08
N SER A 109 -12.46 -2.74 10.43
CA SER A 109 -11.27 -2.79 9.58
C SER A 109 -10.99 -4.24 9.17
N VAL A 110 -10.65 -4.43 7.90
CA VAL A 110 -10.42 -5.74 7.29
C VAL A 110 -9.06 -5.71 6.60
N LEU A 111 -8.19 -6.64 6.97
CA LEU A 111 -6.93 -6.89 6.28
C LEU A 111 -6.95 -8.35 5.80
N ASN A 112 -7.19 -8.56 4.52
CA ASN A 112 -7.27 -9.89 3.92
C ASN A 112 -6.08 -10.14 3.01
N ASN A 113 -5.31 -11.21 3.26
CA ASN A 113 -4.19 -11.61 2.39
C ASN A 113 -3.15 -10.49 2.18
N CYS A 114 -2.97 -9.63 3.19
CA CYS A 114 -2.00 -8.54 3.17
C CYS A 114 -0.66 -9.00 3.74
N ILE A 115 0.42 -8.40 3.24
CA ILE A 115 1.78 -8.60 3.74
C ILE A 115 2.14 -7.39 4.61
N ILE A 116 2.59 -7.60 5.85
CA ILE A 116 3.05 -6.55 6.76
C ILE A 116 4.45 -6.94 7.24
N ASN A 117 5.49 -6.26 6.74
CA ASN A 117 6.89 -6.61 7.00
C ASN A 117 7.67 -5.44 7.60
N TYR A 118 8.72 -5.77 8.37
CA TYR A 118 9.69 -4.80 8.95
C TYR A 118 9.05 -3.69 9.81
N ALA A 119 7.94 -4.01 10.46
CA ALA A 119 7.23 -3.13 11.39
C ALA A 119 7.64 -3.42 12.84
N GLY A 120 7.53 -2.43 13.73
CA GLY A 120 7.76 -2.57 15.18
C GLY A 120 9.04 -1.92 15.67
N ALA A 121 9.13 -0.59 15.59
CA ALA A 121 10.34 0.17 15.93
C ALA A 121 10.50 0.58 17.40
N ASP A 122 9.45 0.48 18.23
CA ASP A 122 9.48 0.80 19.66
C ASP A 122 8.61 -0.16 20.49
N ASN A 123 8.72 -0.13 21.83
CA ASN A 123 8.13 -1.10 22.79
C ASN A 123 6.58 -1.17 22.81
N TYR A 124 5.90 -0.55 21.85
CA TYR A 124 4.46 -0.67 21.57
C TYR A 124 4.18 -1.29 20.18
N GLY A 125 5.20 -1.42 19.35
CA GLY A 125 5.16 -1.87 17.97
C GLY A 125 5.19 -3.38 17.85
N GLN A 126 4.06 -4.03 18.12
CA GLN A 126 3.76 -5.25 17.37
C GLN A 126 3.49 -4.78 15.95
N GLY A 127 4.10 -5.39 14.92
CA GLY A 127 3.98 -4.90 13.54
C GLY A 127 2.54 -4.59 13.06
N LEU A 128 1.56 -5.22 13.73
CA LEU A 128 0.17 -4.78 13.85
C LEU A 128 -0.20 -4.77 15.35
N ALA A 129 -0.53 -3.60 15.91
CA ALA A 129 -0.96 -3.49 17.32
C ALA A 129 -2.50 -3.51 17.40
N LEU A 130 -3.06 -4.63 17.86
CA LEU A 130 -4.50 -4.80 18.11
C LEU A 130 -4.76 -4.78 19.62
N GLN A 131 -5.31 -3.69 20.16
CA GLN A 131 -6.03 -3.70 21.44
C GLN A 131 -7.45 -4.29 21.23
N PRO A 132 -8.24 -4.64 22.28
CA PRO A 132 -9.20 -5.76 22.21
C PRO A 132 -10.33 -5.52 21.20
N HIS A 133 -10.21 -6.12 20.02
CA HIS A 133 -11.21 -6.05 18.94
C HIS A 133 -11.32 -7.38 18.18
N ASN A 134 -12.49 -7.59 17.57
CA ASN A 134 -12.82 -8.74 16.74
C ASN A 134 -12.18 -8.61 15.35
N SER A 135 -10.97 -9.14 15.18
CA SER A 135 -10.27 -9.18 13.88
C SER A 135 -10.07 -10.63 13.44
N VAL A 136 -10.45 -10.94 12.18
CA VAL A 136 -10.25 -12.26 11.56
C VAL A 136 -8.94 -12.23 10.75
N TRP A 137 -8.04 -13.18 10.99
CA TRP A 137 -6.68 -13.19 10.42
C TRP A 137 -6.53 -14.16 9.23
N ALA A 138 -5.73 -13.76 8.22
CA ALA A 138 -5.22 -14.65 7.18
C ALA A 138 -3.68 -14.50 7.05
N ARG A 139 -2.96 -15.51 7.58
CA ARG A 139 -1.51 -15.88 7.49
C ARG A 139 -0.45 -14.78 7.29
N THR A 140 0.46 -14.69 8.27
CA THR A 140 1.84 -14.17 8.14
C THR A 140 2.75 -15.19 7.46
N ALA A 141 3.59 -14.74 6.53
CA ALA A 141 4.74 -15.51 6.04
C ALA A 141 5.97 -15.21 6.91
N LEU A 142 6.70 -16.27 7.26
CA LEU A 142 7.92 -16.28 8.09
C LEU A 142 9.07 -15.48 7.47
#